data_AF-A0A401REQ0-F1
#
_entry.id   AF-A0A401REQ0-F1
#
_cell.length_a   1.000
_cell.length_b   1.000
_cell.length_c   1.000
_cell.angle_alpha   90.00
_cell.angle_beta   90.00
_cell.angle_gamma   90.00
#
_symmetry.space_group_name_H-M   'P 1'
#
loop_
_entity.id
_entity.type
_entity.pdbx_description
1 polymer ?
#
loop_
_entity_poly.entity_id
_entity_poly.type
_entity_poly.pdbx_seq_one_letter_code
_entity_poly.pdbx_strand_id
1 'polypeptide(L)' 'VNYGQSDPGKTALVKALYNELDLRGAYTQYEEQSYQRLRELITQHSSTLPQDVFLQFAQKIYKREK' A
#
# COMPACT_ATOMS: atom_id res chain seq x y z
N VAL A 1 17.94 -21.23 0.79
CA VAL A 1 17.20 -20.02 0.34
C VAL A 1 15.74 -20.41 0.24
N ASN A 2 14.86 -19.84 1.08
CA ASN A 2 13.44 -20.23 1.16
C ASN A 2 12.53 -19.38 0.25
N TYR A 3 13.04 -18.25 -0.26
CA TYR A 3 12.33 -17.34 -1.15
C TYR A 3 12.39 -17.80 -2.60
N GLY A 4 11.26 -17.73 -3.33
CA GLY A 4 11.18 -18.10 -4.75
C GLY A 4 11.09 -19.60 -5.04
N GLN A 5 10.78 -20.43 -4.04
CA GLN A 5 10.60 -21.88 -4.21
C GLN A 5 9.12 -22.24 -4.05
N SER A 6 8.56 -23.00 -5.00
CA SER A 6 7.16 -23.45 -5.01
C SER A 6 6.82 -24.51 -3.95
N ASP A 7 7.73 -24.75 -3.01
CA ASP A 7 7.53 -25.69 -1.91
C ASP A 7 6.56 -25.07 -0.86
N PRO A 8 5.43 -25.74 -0.54
CA PRO A 8 4.46 -25.23 0.41
C PRO A 8 5.03 -24.97 1.81
N GLY A 9 5.97 -25.79 2.27
CA GLY A 9 6.60 -25.63 3.58
C GLY A 9 7.51 -24.40 3.64
N LYS A 10 8.24 -24.12 2.57
CA LYS A 10 9.09 -22.91 2.49
C LYS A 10 8.26 -21.64 2.34
N THR A 11 7.14 -21.71 1.62
CA THR A 11 6.18 -20.60 1.54
C THR A 11 5.56 -20.29 2.90
N ALA A 12 5.23 -21.32 3.69
CA ALA A 12 4.71 -21.13 5.06
C ALA A 12 5.72 -20.44 5.98
N LEU A 13 7.00 -20.82 5.91
CA LEU A 13 8.07 -20.16 6.68
C LEU A 13 8.24 -18.68 6.30
N VAL A 14 8.18 -18.35 5.00
CA VAL A 14 8.26 -16.95 4.55
C VAL A 14 7.05 -16.15 5.04
N LYS A 15 5.84 -16.72 5.00
CA LYS A 15 4.63 -16.06 5.54
C LYS A 15 4.68 -15.89 7.06
N ALA A 16 5.24 -16.86 7.79
CA ALA A 16 5.45 -16.75 9.23
C ALA A 16 6.40 -15.59 9.56
N LEU A 17 7.52 -15.50 8.86
CA LEU A 17 8.46 -14.39 8.99
C LEU A 17 7.80 -13.03 8.69
N TYR A 18 6.92 -12.95 7.69
CA TYR A 18 6.17 -11.74 7.37
C TYR A 18 5.22 -11.30 8.48
N ASN A 19 4.63 -12.25 9.20
CA ASN A 19 3.80 -11.95 10.35
C ASN A 19 4.64 -11.55 11.56
N GLU A 20 5.78 -12.21 11.80
CA GLU A 20 6.72 -11.86 12.89
C GLU A 20 7.29 -10.44 12.73
N LEU A 21 7.55 -10.02 11.49
CA LEU A 21 8.01 -8.67 11.15
C LEU A 21 6.90 -7.61 11.15
N ASP A 22 5.67 -7.99 11.48
CA ASP A 22 4.48 -7.13 11.43
C ASP A 22 4.35 -6.32 10.12
N LEU A 23 4.56 -7.00 8.98
CA LEU A 23 4.42 -6.36 7.68
C LEU A 23 3.00 -5.84 7.43
N ARG A 24 2.00 -6.37 8.13
CA ARG A 24 0.62 -5.86 8.10
C ARG A 24 0.53 -4.48 8.74
N GLY A 25 1.12 -4.30 9.92
CA GLY A 25 1.22 -3.00 10.58
C GLY A 25 2.02 -2.00 9.74
N ALA A 26 3.19 -2.40 9.25
CA ALA A 26 4.03 -1.57 8.39
C ALA A 26 3.31 -1.15 7.09
N TYR A 27 2.58 -2.06 6.45
CA TYR A 27 1.78 -1.75 5.27
C TYR A 27 0.66 -0.76 5.56
N THR A 28 -0.05 -0.93 6.68
CA THR A 28 -1.15 -0.03 7.08
C THR A 28 -0.64 1.40 7.32
N GLN A 29 0.49 1.53 8.02
CA GLN A 29 1.15 2.82 8.24
C GLN A 29 1.62 3.45 6.91
N TYR A 30 2.22 2.65 6.04
CA TYR A 30 2.66 3.12 4.73
C TYR A 30 1.48 3.55 3.85
N GLU A 31 0.36 2.82 3.88
CA GLU A 31 -0.85 3.16 3.12
C GLU A 31 -1.42 4.51 3.56
N GLU A 32 -1.51 4.75 4.88
CA GLU A 32 -1.98 6.02 5.41
C GLU A 32 -1.05 7.19 5.06
N GLN A 33 0.26 7.03 5.26
CA GLN A 33 1.26 8.04 4.90
C GLN A 33 1.26 8.34 3.40
N SER A 34 1.15 7.31 2.56
CA SER A 34 1.08 7.47 1.11
C SER A 34 -0.18 8.21 0.69
N TYR A 35 -1.31 7.94 1.33
CA TYR A 35 -2.57 8.63 1.06
C TYR A 35 -2.51 10.12 1.47
N GLN A 36 -1.93 10.42 2.64
CA GLN A 36 -1.71 11.80 3.09
C GLN A 36 -0.81 12.56 2.13
N ARG A 37 0.35 11.98 1.77
CA ARG A 37 1.27 12.55 0.80
C ARG A 37 0.61 12.80 -0.56
N LEU A 38 -0.23 11.86 -1.01
CA LEU A 38 -0.95 12.01 -2.28
C LEU A 38 -1.94 13.18 -2.23
N ARG A 39 -2.65 13.37 -1.12
CA ARG A 39 -3.54 14.54 -0.92
C ARG A 39 -2.78 15.87 -0.91
N GLU A 40 -1.61 15.91 -0.28
CA GLU A 40 -0.75 17.09 -0.27
C GLU A 40 -0.28 17.44 -1.70
N LEU A 41 0.18 16.44 -2.45
CA LEU A 41 0.61 16.61 -3.85
C LEU A 41 -0.54 17.09 -4.74
N ILE A 42 -1.75 16.53 -4.56
CA ILE A 42 -2.93 17.00 -5.28
C ILE A 42 -3.19 18.47 -4.96
N THR A 43 -3.12 18.87 -3.70
CA THR A 43 -3.36 20.26 -3.28
C THR A 43 -2.31 21.22 -3.85
N GLN A 44 -1.04 20.79 -3.90
CA GLN A 44 0.07 21.60 -4.40
C GLN A 44 0.07 21.75 -5.93
N HIS A 45 -0.33 20.72 -6.67
CA HIS A 45 -0.18 20.66 -8.13
C HIS A 45 -1.48 20.85 -8.92
N SER A 46 -2.63 21.00 -8.26
CA SER A 46 -3.93 21.14 -8.93
C SER A 46 -4.24 22.53 -9.50
N SER A 47 -3.24 23.36 -9.77
CA SER A 47 -3.46 24.69 -10.34
C SER A 47 -4.11 24.62 -11.74
N THR A 48 -3.94 23.51 -12.46
CA THR A 48 -4.39 23.35 -13.85
C THR A 48 -5.56 22.37 -14.02
N LEU A 49 -5.85 21.53 -13.03
CA LEU A 49 -6.82 20.43 -13.13
C LEU A 49 -7.67 20.34 -11.85
N PRO A 50 -8.97 19.98 -11.95
CA PRO A 50 -9.83 19.85 -10.78
C PRO A 50 -9.29 18.78 -9.81
N GLN A 51 -9.04 19.17 -8.56
CA GLN A 51 -8.59 18.27 -7.49
C GLN A 51 -9.50 17.04 -7.34
N ASP A 52 -10.80 17.21 -7.58
CA ASP A 52 -11.81 16.15 -7.50
C ASP A 52 -11.48 14.94 -8.36
N VAL A 53 -10.88 15.13 -9.54
CA VAL A 53 -10.53 14.00 -10.42
C VAL A 53 -9.48 13.13 -9.75
N PHE A 54 -8.41 13.75 -9.23
CA PHE A 54 -7.35 13.02 -8.53
C PHE A 54 -7.85 12.41 -7.22
N LEU A 55 -8.76 13.08 -6.52
CA LEU A 55 -9.37 12.56 -5.30
C LEU A 55 -10.22 11.31 -5.58
N GLN A 56 -11.00 11.30 -6.67
CA GLN A 56 -11.77 10.13 -7.10
C GLN A 56 -10.88 8.94 -7.46
N PHE A 57 -9.75 9.18 -8.13
CA PHE A 57 -8.77 8.13 -8.42
C PHE A 57 -8.13 7.60 -7.14
N ALA A 58 -7.75 8.49 -6.22
CA ALA A 58 -7.17 8.13 -4.92
C ALA A 58 -8.13 7.28 -4.09
N GLN A 59 -9.41 7.65 -4.03
CA GLN A 59 -10.43 6.91 -3.28
C GLN A 59 -10.69 5.52 -3.87
N LYS A 60 -10.57 5.33 -5.19
CA LYS A 60 -10.73 4.01 -5.82
C LYS A 60 -9.63 3.01 -5.47
N ILE A 61 -8.44 3.50 -5.12
CA ILE A 61 -7.29 2.66 -4.80
C ILE A 61 -7.00 2.55 -3.30
N TYR A 62 -7.43 3.54 -2.51
CA TYR A 62 -7.27 3.56 -1.07
C TYR A 62 -8.08 2.44 -0.40
N LYS A 63 -7.44 1.63 0.44
CA LYS A 63 -8.05 0.50 1.15
C LYS A 63 -8.73 -0.51 0.24
N ARG A 64 -8.28 -0.66 -1.01
CA ARG A 64 -8.86 -1.64 -1.93
C ARG A 64 -8.52 -3.06 -1.46
N GLU A 65 -9.49 -3.76 -0.88
CA GLU A 65 -9.41 -5.20 -0.71
C GLU A 65 -9.69 -5.90 -2.05
N LYS A 66 -8.83 -6.85 -2.43
CA LYS A 66 -8.91 -7.60 -3.69
C LYS A 66 -8.73 -9.08 -3.43
#